data_AF-A0A1S2QLC0-F1
#
_entry.id   AF-A0A1S2QLC0-F1
#
_cell.length_a   1.000
_cell.length_b   1.000
_cell.length_c   1.000
_cell.angle_alpha   90.00
_cell.angle_beta   90.00
_cell.angle_gamma   90.00
#
_symmetry.space_group_name_H-M   'P 1'
#
loop_
_entity.id
_entity.type
_entity.pdbx_description
1 polymer ?
#
loop_
_entity_poly.entity_id
_entity_poly.type
_entity_poly.pdbx_seq_one_letter_code
_entity_poly.pdbx_strand_id
1 'polypeptide(L)'
;MVIRHGEKPTSGQSGMDDSGRPDSKSLTARGWERAHALPKLFSPPRAGLARPETVFAAADQGPNAGAHRMRQTVTPLAKDLGLTVDTDFAEGSERRLAQAALTAPGPVLICWEHSRIPAIVAGLGAADTPGTPATWPDRFDLVWVFRRRSGSWSFTQVDQHLLPGDR
;
A
#
# COMPACT_ATOMS: atom_id res chain seq x y z
N MET A 1 5.91 -6.32 1.86
CA MET A 1 5.32 -5.95 0.55
C MET A 1 4.82 -4.53 0.64
N VAL A 2 4.93 -3.74 -0.42
CA VAL A 2 4.49 -2.35 -0.47
C VAL A 2 3.61 -2.14 -1.70
N ILE A 3 2.50 -1.44 -1.52
CA ILE A 3 1.62 -0.95 -2.59
C ILE A 3 1.44 0.56 -2.41
N ARG A 4 1.12 1.28 -3.48
CA ARG A 4 0.53 2.62 -3.34
C ARG A 4 -0.99 2.52 -3.13
N HIS A 5 -1.60 3.62 -2.73
CA HIS A 5 -3.04 3.77 -2.72
C HIS A 5 -3.66 3.59 -4.13
N GLY A 6 -4.93 3.17 -4.22
CA GLY A 6 -5.69 3.08 -5.47
C GLY A 6 -5.98 4.43 -6.13
N GLU A 7 -6.63 4.43 -7.28
CA GLU A 7 -6.80 5.62 -8.13
C GLU A 7 -7.35 6.85 -7.38
N LYS A 8 -6.71 8.00 -7.63
CA LYS A 8 -7.06 9.30 -7.05
C LYS A 8 -7.68 10.27 -8.05
N PRO A 9 -8.61 11.15 -7.63
CA PRO A 9 -9.14 12.22 -8.45
C PRO A 9 -8.03 13.06 -9.04
N THR A 10 -8.17 13.37 -10.32
CA THR A 10 -7.44 14.44 -11.01
C THR A 10 -8.30 15.72 -11.04
N SER A 11 -7.76 16.80 -11.61
CA SER A 11 -8.50 18.06 -11.72
C SER A 11 -9.90 17.85 -12.31
N GLY A 12 -10.93 18.37 -11.62
CA GLY A 12 -12.33 18.23 -12.02
C GLY A 12 -13.02 16.91 -11.64
N GLN A 13 -12.34 15.99 -10.96
CA GLN A 13 -12.93 14.78 -10.39
C GLN A 13 -13.08 14.89 -8.87
N SER A 14 -14.01 14.11 -8.31
CA SER A 14 -14.10 13.88 -6.86
C SER A 14 -13.97 12.39 -6.55
N GLY A 15 -13.44 12.09 -5.38
CA GLY A 15 -13.45 10.74 -4.82
C GLY A 15 -14.72 10.50 -4.03
N MET A 16 -14.78 9.37 -3.34
CA MET A 16 -15.90 9.02 -2.47
C MET A 16 -15.42 8.59 -1.09
N ASP A 17 -15.90 9.26 -0.04
CA ASP A 17 -15.67 8.84 1.35
C ASP A 17 -16.32 7.48 1.63
N ASP A 18 -16.13 6.93 2.83
CA ASP A 18 -16.67 5.61 3.19
C ASP A 18 -18.21 5.55 3.19
N SER A 19 -18.89 6.71 3.17
CA SER A 19 -20.35 6.83 3.06
C SER A 19 -20.84 7.05 1.63
N GLY A 20 -19.92 7.08 0.65
CA GLY A 20 -20.25 7.33 -0.76
C GLY A 20 -20.43 8.81 -1.11
N ARG A 21 -20.07 9.75 -0.23
CA ARG A 21 -20.19 11.19 -0.50
C ARG A 21 -18.93 11.72 -1.21
N PRO A 22 -19.06 12.73 -2.08
CA PRO A 22 -17.91 13.33 -2.74
C PRO A 22 -16.84 13.82 -1.75
N ASP A 23 -15.60 13.35 -1.91
CA ASP A 23 -14.46 13.78 -1.10
C ASP A 23 -13.16 13.78 -1.92
N SER A 24 -12.39 14.88 -1.84
CA SER A 24 -11.17 15.07 -2.63
C SER A 24 -9.94 14.37 -2.05
N LYS A 25 -10.03 13.78 -0.85
CA LYS A 25 -8.99 12.97 -0.21
C LYS A 25 -9.28 11.47 -0.31
N SER A 26 -10.43 11.06 -0.81
CA SER A 26 -10.79 9.65 -0.97
C SER A 26 -10.63 9.11 -2.39
N LEU A 27 -10.54 7.78 -2.52
CA LEU A 27 -10.44 7.05 -3.78
C LEU A 27 -11.53 7.43 -4.78
N THR A 28 -11.21 7.38 -6.08
CA THR A 28 -12.23 7.43 -7.14
C THR A 28 -13.04 6.13 -7.16
N ALA A 29 -14.10 6.06 -7.98
CA ALA A 29 -14.83 4.82 -8.22
C ALA A 29 -13.88 3.67 -8.64
N ARG A 30 -12.97 3.94 -9.59
CA ARG A 30 -11.94 2.96 -9.99
C ARG A 30 -11.01 2.56 -8.84
N GLY A 31 -10.62 3.51 -7.99
CA GLY A 31 -9.80 3.22 -6.81
C GLY A 31 -10.51 2.30 -5.83
N TRP A 32 -11.82 2.50 -5.61
CA TRP A 32 -12.65 1.60 -4.81
C TRP A 32 -12.80 0.21 -5.45
N GLU A 33 -13.01 0.13 -6.76
CA GLU A 33 -13.01 -1.16 -7.48
C GLU A 33 -11.70 -1.93 -7.25
N ARG A 34 -10.54 -1.25 -7.33
CA ARG A 34 -9.24 -1.85 -7.03
C ARG A 34 -9.17 -2.32 -5.59
N ALA A 35 -9.59 -1.49 -4.63
CA ALA A 35 -9.59 -1.83 -3.22
C ALA A 35 -10.42 -3.09 -2.93
N HIS A 36 -11.61 -3.20 -3.53
CA HIS A 36 -12.48 -4.36 -3.39
C HIS A 36 -11.95 -5.60 -4.13
N ALA A 37 -11.14 -5.43 -5.19
CA ALA A 37 -10.50 -6.53 -5.90
C ALA A 37 -9.21 -7.01 -5.23
N LEU A 38 -8.58 -6.19 -4.36
CA LEU A 38 -7.31 -6.47 -3.70
C LEU A 38 -7.24 -7.81 -2.93
N PRO A 39 -8.31 -8.29 -2.24
CA PRO A 39 -8.33 -9.63 -1.63
C PRO A 39 -7.90 -10.76 -2.58
N LYS A 40 -8.23 -10.66 -3.87
CA LYS A 40 -7.91 -11.66 -4.90
C LYS A 40 -6.40 -11.86 -5.13
N LEU A 41 -5.55 -10.98 -4.61
CA LEU A 41 -4.10 -11.11 -4.66
C LEU A 41 -3.52 -11.92 -3.50
N PHE A 42 -4.21 -11.98 -2.36
CA PHE A 42 -3.66 -12.39 -1.07
C PHE A 42 -4.43 -13.52 -0.39
N SER A 43 -5.63 -13.86 -0.88
CA SER A 43 -6.53 -14.86 -0.30
C SER A 43 -7.18 -15.72 -1.41
N PRO A 44 -6.53 -16.80 -1.88
CA PRO A 44 -5.15 -17.21 -1.58
C PRO A 44 -4.11 -16.29 -2.25
N PRO A 45 -2.86 -16.26 -1.75
CA PRO A 45 -1.82 -15.42 -2.35
C PRO A 45 -1.46 -15.89 -3.76
N ARG A 46 -1.44 -14.95 -4.71
CA ARG A 46 -0.93 -15.19 -6.07
C ARG A 46 0.58 -15.47 -6.05
N ALA A 47 1.08 -16.08 -7.12
CA ALA A 47 2.51 -16.35 -7.28
C ALA A 47 3.36 -15.10 -7.06
N GLY A 48 4.44 -15.23 -6.28
CA GLY A 48 5.30 -14.10 -5.94
C GLY A 48 4.80 -13.22 -4.78
N LEU A 49 3.57 -13.40 -4.30
CA LEU A 49 3.01 -12.72 -3.13
C LEU A 49 2.90 -13.66 -1.93
N ALA A 50 2.60 -13.10 -0.76
CA ALA A 50 2.33 -13.85 0.46
C ALA A 50 1.10 -13.24 1.15
N ARG A 51 0.32 -14.05 1.87
CA ARG A 51 -0.80 -13.55 2.68
C ARG A 51 -0.23 -12.67 3.81
N PRO A 52 -0.62 -11.40 3.94
CA PRO A 52 -0.11 -10.56 5.01
C PRO A 52 -0.69 -10.97 6.37
N GLU A 53 0.10 -10.80 7.41
CA GLU A 53 -0.29 -10.92 8.83
C GLU A 53 -0.42 -9.54 9.50
N THR A 54 0.28 -8.53 8.96
CA THR A 54 0.17 -7.13 9.40
C THR A 54 -0.08 -6.22 8.20
N VAL A 55 -0.99 -5.25 8.37
CA VAL A 55 -1.33 -4.25 7.34
C VAL A 55 -1.17 -2.85 7.92
N PHE A 56 -0.29 -2.04 7.31
CA PHE A 56 -0.13 -0.63 7.63
C PHE A 56 -0.70 0.26 6.51
N ALA A 57 -1.30 1.38 6.91
CA ALA A 57 -1.65 2.49 6.04
C ALA A 57 -1.36 3.82 6.72
N ALA A 58 -1.26 4.90 5.94
CA ALA A 58 -1.08 6.23 6.53
C ALA A 58 -2.27 6.62 7.40
N ALA A 59 -1.98 7.28 8.52
CA ALA A 59 -2.97 7.95 9.35
C ALA A 59 -3.80 8.90 8.50
N ASP A 60 -5.12 8.78 8.57
CA ASP A 60 -6.07 9.65 7.88
C ASP A 60 -6.97 10.45 8.85
N GLN A 61 -6.64 10.41 10.14
CA GLN A 61 -7.26 11.18 11.22
C GLN A 61 -6.21 11.94 12.05
N GLY A 62 -6.63 13.06 12.66
CA GLY A 62 -5.77 13.90 13.49
C GLY A 62 -4.98 14.98 12.73
N PRO A 63 -4.13 15.75 13.44
CA PRO A 63 -3.51 16.98 12.90
C PRO A 63 -2.51 16.74 11.76
N ASN A 64 -1.95 15.53 11.67
CA ASN A 64 -0.99 15.14 10.63
C ASN A 64 -1.59 14.15 9.62
N ALA A 65 -2.91 14.04 9.58
CA ALA A 65 -3.62 13.13 8.69
C ALA A 65 -3.31 13.39 7.22
N GLY A 66 -2.95 12.33 6.50
CA GLY A 66 -2.89 12.32 5.06
C GLY A 66 -4.27 12.12 4.43
N ALA A 67 -4.27 11.67 3.17
CA ALA A 67 -5.50 11.34 2.46
C ALA A 67 -6.05 9.96 2.89
N HIS A 68 -7.38 9.78 2.87
CA HIS A 68 -8.05 8.51 3.23
C HIS A 68 -7.63 7.32 2.36
N ARG A 69 -7.13 7.62 1.16
CA ARG A 69 -6.84 6.68 0.07
C ARG A 69 -6.06 5.46 0.51
N MET A 70 -5.01 5.66 1.31
CA MET A 70 -4.13 4.58 1.75
C MET A 70 -4.92 3.56 2.58
N ARG A 71 -5.62 4.03 3.63
CA ARG A 71 -6.47 3.17 4.46
C ARG A 71 -7.62 2.56 3.65
N GLN A 72 -8.31 3.36 2.84
CA GLN A 72 -9.41 2.88 1.99
C GLN A 72 -8.99 1.75 1.06
N THR A 73 -7.78 1.81 0.50
CA THR A 73 -7.26 0.81 -0.45
C THR A 73 -7.13 -0.57 0.21
N VAL A 74 -6.68 -0.64 1.46
CA VAL A 74 -6.42 -1.91 2.15
C VAL A 74 -7.52 -2.35 3.11
N THR A 75 -8.50 -1.50 3.40
CA THR A 75 -9.59 -1.85 4.32
C THR A 75 -10.38 -3.09 3.86
N PRO A 76 -10.78 -3.25 2.57
CA PRO A 76 -11.47 -4.45 2.13
C PRO A 76 -10.62 -5.73 2.29
N LEU A 77 -9.32 -5.63 2.02
CA LEU A 77 -8.37 -6.73 2.24
C LEU A 77 -8.25 -7.09 3.71
N ALA A 78 -8.04 -6.12 4.59
CA ALA A 78 -7.90 -6.36 6.02
C ALA A 78 -9.17 -7.06 6.57
N LYS A 79 -10.35 -6.62 6.14
CA LYS A 79 -11.62 -7.27 6.47
C LYS A 79 -11.69 -8.73 5.99
N ASP A 80 -11.32 -9.02 4.75
CA ASP A 80 -11.29 -10.38 4.19
C ASP A 80 -10.35 -11.32 4.99
N LEU A 81 -9.22 -10.78 5.46
CA LEU A 81 -8.23 -11.54 6.20
C LEU A 81 -8.50 -11.63 7.71
N GLY A 82 -9.49 -10.89 8.24
CA GLY A 82 -9.74 -10.78 9.67
C GLY A 82 -8.69 -9.96 10.43
N LEU A 83 -8.07 -8.98 9.75
CA LEU A 83 -7.02 -8.10 10.28
C LEU A 83 -7.54 -6.68 10.52
N THR A 84 -6.86 -5.96 11.40
CA THR A 84 -7.01 -4.51 11.55
C THR A 84 -5.96 -3.79 10.68
N VAL A 85 -6.32 -2.62 10.15
CA VAL A 85 -5.34 -1.73 9.50
C VAL A 85 -4.72 -0.85 10.57
N ASP A 86 -3.41 -0.97 10.76
CA ASP A 86 -2.63 -0.07 11.61
C ASP A 86 -2.46 1.28 10.88
N THR A 87 -2.87 2.35 11.54
CA THR A 87 -2.86 3.73 11.01
C THR A 87 -2.13 4.70 11.95
N ASP A 88 -1.22 4.19 12.80
CA ASP A 88 -0.52 5.01 13.80
C ASP A 88 0.57 5.91 13.21
N PHE A 89 0.90 5.74 11.93
CA PHE A 89 1.96 6.46 11.24
C PHE A 89 1.38 7.42 10.21
N ALA A 90 1.68 8.70 10.36
CA ALA A 90 1.38 9.73 9.37
C ALA A 90 2.41 9.75 8.22
N GLU A 91 2.03 10.38 7.10
CA GLU A 91 3.00 10.80 6.09
C GLU A 91 4.13 11.63 6.72
N GLY A 92 5.38 11.35 6.36
CA GLY A 92 6.56 11.93 7.00
C GLY A 92 7.16 11.08 8.13
N SER A 93 6.47 10.03 8.57
CA SER A 93 6.97 9.07 9.56
C SER A 93 7.55 7.79 8.95
N GLU A 94 7.95 7.81 7.67
CA GLU A 94 8.32 6.60 6.90
C GLU A 94 9.44 5.79 7.56
N ARG A 95 10.43 6.44 8.18
CA ARG A 95 11.50 5.74 8.92
C ARG A 95 10.95 5.00 10.14
N ARG A 96 10.03 5.61 10.90
CA ARG A 96 9.40 4.98 12.08
C ARG A 96 8.50 3.82 11.66
N LEU A 97 7.71 4.02 10.60
CA LEU A 97 6.90 2.96 9.99
C LEU A 97 7.77 1.78 9.55
N ALA A 98 8.89 2.04 8.88
CA ALA A 98 9.79 0.98 8.43
C ALA A 98 10.38 0.18 9.61
N GLN A 99 10.75 0.83 10.71
CA GLN A 99 11.22 0.11 11.91
C GLN A 99 10.11 -0.75 12.53
N ALA A 100 8.88 -0.24 12.61
CA ALA A 100 7.73 -1.04 13.06
C ALA A 100 7.45 -2.23 12.14
N ALA A 101 7.54 -2.06 10.82
CA ALA A 101 7.37 -3.13 9.86
C ALA A 101 8.45 -4.23 9.96
N LEU A 102 9.66 -3.91 10.43
CA LEU A 102 10.73 -4.90 10.65
C LEU A 102 10.51 -5.76 11.89
N THR A 103 9.72 -5.30 12.86
CA THR A 103 9.46 -6.00 14.13
C THR A 103 8.06 -6.60 14.21
N ALA A 104 7.15 -6.22 13.31
CA ALA A 104 5.79 -6.74 13.25
C ALA A 104 5.73 -8.21 12.79
N PRO A 105 4.67 -8.95 13.15
CA PRO A 105 4.37 -10.26 12.57
C PRO A 105 4.29 -10.17 11.04
N GLY A 106 5.15 -10.95 10.38
CA GLY A 106 5.28 -10.95 8.92
C GLY A 106 4.58 -12.15 8.29
N PRO A 107 4.12 -12.05 7.03
CA PRO A 107 4.45 -10.99 6.06
C PRO A 107 3.71 -9.67 6.29
N VAL A 108 4.40 -8.54 6.09
CA VAL A 108 3.83 -7.19 6.24
C VAL A 108 3.39 -6.63 4.88
N LEU A 109 2.21 -6.01 4.82
CA LEU A 109 1.75 -5.17 3.71
C LEU A 109 1.68 -3.71 4.14
N ILE A 110 2.25 -2.80 3.35
CA ILE A 110 2.19 -1.36 3.58
C ILE A 110 1.51 -0.70 2.37
N CYS A 111 0.48 0.11 2.60
CA CYS A 111 -0.13 0.96 1.57
C CYS A 111 0.16 2.43 1.82
N TRP A 112 0.79 3.12 0.86
CA TRP A 112 1.32 4.47 1.08
C TRP A 112 1.15 5.44 -0.11
N GLU A 113 1.51 6.70 0.09
CA GLU A 113 1.65 7.70 -0.98
C GLU A 113 2.90 7.40 -1.82
N HIS A 114 2.75 7.39 -3.14
CA HIS A 114 3.74 6.82 -4.06
C HIS A 114 5.09 7.54 -4.04
N SER A 115 5.10 8.85 -3.80
CA SER A 115 6.30 9.69 -3.75
C SER A 115 7.11 9.47 -2.48
N ARG A 116 6.50 8.84 -1.46
CA ARG A 116 7.10 8.59 -0.14
C ARG A 116 7.53 7.13 0.05
N ILE A 117 7.11 6.22 -0.83
CA ILE A 117 7.53 4.81 -0.79
C ILE A 117 9.06 4.63 -0.79
N PRO A 118 9.87 5.39 -1.57
CA PRO A 118 11.32 5.27 -1.51
C PRO A 118 11.90 5.52 -0.11
N ALA A 119 11.31 6.43 0.68
CA ALA A 119 11.75 6.68 2.06
C ALA A 119 11.45 5.50 2.99
N ILE A 120 10.35 4.77 2.77
CA ILE A 120 10.04 3.52 3.48
C ILE A 120 11.10 2.46 3.14
N VAL A 121 11.38 2.27 1.85
CA VAL A 121 12.38 1.30 1.36
C VAL A 121 13.78 1.59 1.93
N ALA A 122 14.17 2.87 1.98
CA ALA A 122 15.39 3.30 2.65
C ALA A 122 15.36 3.01 4.17
N GLY A 123 14.23 3.28 4.83
CA GLY A 123 14.03 2.96 6.25
C GLY A 123 14.11 1.46 6.58
N LEU A 124 13.77 0.59 5.64
CA LEU A 124 13.94 -0.87 5.74
C LEU A 124 15.40 -1.32 5.54
N GLY A 125 16.27 -0.43 5.09
CA GLY A 125 17.64 -0.77 4.66
C GLY A 125 17.67 -1.56 3.35
N ALA A 126 16.66 -1.37 2.50
CA ALA A 126 16.49 -2.12 1.25
C ALA A 126 16.72 -1.26 -0.01
N ALA A 127 17.13 0.01 0.13
CA ALA A 127 17.32 0.94 -0.99
C ALA A 127 18.35 0.45 -2.02
N ASP A 128 19.45 -0.16 -1.56
CA ASP A 128 20.52 -0.67 -2.43
C ASP A 128 20.25 -2.10 -2.94
N THR A 129 19.05 -2.62 -2.73
CA THR A 129 18.68 -3.97 -3.22
C THR A 129 18.66 -3.96 -4.76
N PRO A 130 19.41 -4.84 -5.43
CA PRO A 130 19.46 -4.88 -6.89
C PRO A 130 18.07 -4.93 -7.55
N GLY A 131 17.87 -4.10 -8.57
CA GLY A 131 16.62 -4.01 -9.32
C GLY A 131 15.54 -3.12 -8.71
N THR A 132 15.76 -2.56 -7.50
CA THR A 132 14.81 -1.64 -6.87
C THR A 132 14.76 -0.30 -7.62
N PRO A 133 13.58 0.15 -8.08
CA PRO A 133 13.46 1.47 -8.70
C PRO A 133 13.68 2.61 -7.70
N ALA A 134 14.31 3.70 -8.14
CA ALA A 134 14.53 4.89 -7.30
C ALA A 134 13.22 5.61 -6.92
N THR A 135 12.21 5.52 -7.77
CA THR A 135 10.88 6.11 -7.58
C THR A 135 9.79 5.12 -7.92
N TRP A 136 8.63 5.29 -7.31
CA TRP A 136 7.44 4.52 -7.72
C TRP A 136 6.97 5.03 -9.10
N PRO A 137 6.81 4.15 -10.11
CA PRO A 137 6.38 4.57 -11.44
C PRO A 137 4.93 5.06 -11.45
N ASP A 138 4.48 5.77 -12.48
CA ASP A 138 3.08 6.20 -12.57
C ASP A 138 2.13 5.04 -12.94
N ARG A 139 1.96 4.13 -11.99
CA ARG A 139 1.16 2.91 -12.05
C ARG A 139 0.52 2.66 -10.70
N PHE A 140 -0.75 2.23 -10.67
CA PHE A 140 -1.54 1.91 -9.47
C PHE A 140 -1.61 0.42 -9.16
N ASP A 141 -1.15 -0.38 -10.10
CA ASP A 141 -1.37 -1.82 -10.23
C ASP A 141 -0.08 -2.60 -9.98
N LEU A 142 0.73 -2.15 -9.01
CA LEU A 142 2.00 -2.78 -8.64
C LEU A 142 2.01 -3.22 -7.19
N VAL A 143 2.75 -4.31 -6.93
CA VAL A 143 3.23 -4.69 -5.61
C VAL A 143 4.74 -4.76 -5.65
N TRP A 144 5.40 -3.97 -4.82
CA TRP A 144 6.83 -4.09 -4.56
C TRP A 144 7.05 -5.11 -3.44
N VAL A 145 7.75 -6.19 -3.75
CA VAL A 145 7.96 -7.30 -2.83
C VAL A 145 9.43 -7.33 -2.42
N PHE A 146 9.67 -6.96 -1.16
CA PHE A 146 10.97 -7.11 -0.52
C PHE A 146 10.95 -8.36 0.36
N ARG A 147 11.91 -9.27 0.15
CA ARG A 147 12.11 -10.46 0.98
C ARG A 147 13.45 -10.35 1.70
N ARG A 148 13.46 -10.63 3.00
CA ARG A 148 14.68 -10.63 3.81
C ARG A 148 15.06 -12.06 4.17
N ARG A 149 16.29 -12.49 3.86
CA ARG A 149 16.84 -13.78 4.28
C ARG A 149 18.27 -13.58 4.78
N SER A 150 18.55 -14.04 6.01
CA SER A 150 19.88 -13.92 6.63
C SER A 150 20.48 -12.50 6.59
N GLY A 151 19.63 -11.49 6.76
CA GLY A 151 20.03 -10.08 6.75
C GLY A 151 20.05 -9.42 5.37
N SER A 152 20.04 -10.18 4.27
CA SER A 152 20.04 -9.65 2.91
C SER A 152 18.62 -9.48 2.35
N TRP A 153 18.41 -8.39 1.62
CA TRP A 153 17.16 -8.11 0.90
C TRP A 153 17.22 -8.59 -0.55
N SER A 154 16.09 -9.06 -1.06
CA SER A 154 15.83 -9.18 -2.49
C SER A 154 14.55 -8.44 -2.87
N PHE A 155 14.50 -7.96 -4.11
CA PHE A 155 13.39 -7.19 -4.65
C PHE A 155 12.77 -7.91 -5.86
N THR A 156 11.45 -7.94 -5.91
CA THR A 156 10.67 -8.31 -7.09
C THR A 156 9.47 -7.40 -7.21
N GLN A 157 9.10 -7.03 -8.42
CA GLN A 157 7.84 -6.37 -8.73
C GLN A 157 6.81 -7.40 -9.20
N VAL A 158 5.58 -7.29 -8.71
CA VAL A 158 4.45 -8.09 -9.17
C VAL A 158 3.35 -7.15 -9.67
N ASP A 159 2.88 -7.39 -10.89
CA ASP A 159 1.76 -6.66 -11.47
C ASP A 159 0.44 -7.20 -10.89
N GLN A 160 -0.44 -6.30 -10.44
CA GLN A 160 -1.68 -6.67 -9.75
C GLN A 160 -2.70 -7.30 -10.71
N HIS A 161 -2.83 -6.77 -11.93
CA HIS A 161 -3.85 -7.18 -12.92
C HIS A 161 -5.24 -7.40 -12.27
N LEU A 162 -5.71 -6.41 -11.53
CA LEU A 162 -7.00 -6.49 -10.81
C LEU A 162 -8.14 -5.91 -11.63
N LEU A 163 -7.85 -4.88 -12.42
CA LEU A 163 -8.84 -4.13 -13.18
C LEU A 163 -8.54 -4.16 -14.68
N PRO A 164 -9.56 -3.99 -15.55
CA PRO A 164 -9.34 -3.78 -16.98
C PRO A 164 -8.38 -2.60 -17.22
N GLY A 165 -7.41 -2.81 -18.12
CA GLY A 165 -6.38 -1.83 -18.48
C GLY A 165 -5.16 -1.81 -17.56
N ASP A 166 -5.11 -2.63 -16.51
CA ASP A 166 -3.87 -2.88 -15.76
C ASP A 166 -2.82 -3.52 -16.70
N ARG A 167 -1.55 -3.16 -16.49
CA ARG A 167 -0.42 -3.50 -17.37
C ARG A 167 0.38 -4.70 -16.88
#